data_AF-A0A662PI19-F1
#
_entry.id   AF-A0A662PI19-F1
#
_cell.length_a   1.000
_cell.length_b   1.000
_cell.length_c   1.000
_cell.angle_alpha   90.00
_cell.angle_beta   90.00
_cell.angle_gamma   90.00
#
_symmetry.space_group_name_H-M   'P 1'
#
loop_
_entity.id
_entity.type
_entity.pdbx_description
1 polymer ?
#
loop_
_entity_poly.entity_id
_entity_poly.type
_entity_poly.pdbx_seq_one_letter_code
_entity_poly.pdbx_strand_id
1 'polypeptide(L)'
;MTYTLSLNYLYFLRSYWISVKKLNGYHLPPPPHFLRNKFILFPVMYKRDLYGGSELRVPGPEEIKELRKRLGITQKELAELAGVSQSLISQIEKGKVDPRVSTIRKIINALEKVSEPRITASDIMTFPAICIEARKSVKVAMELMLGSGFSQLPVIDFGRVIGSISEETVLKLLSEDRGGLEKKVEEVMDPPFPIVGHNADLDLVLELLRKNHAVLVSTRNDFGIITRADVIRFFSKVE
;
A
#
# COMPACT_ATOMS: atom_id res chain seq x y z
N MET A 1 22.49 -3.65 17.86
CA MET A 1 21.46 -2.60 17.70
C MET A 1 21.23 -2.37 16.22
N THR A 2 20.17 -2.94 15.66
CA THR A 2 19.84 -2.84 14.23
C THR A 2 19.02 -1.59 13.98
N TYR A 3 19.62 -0.59 13.35
CA TYR A 3 18.90 0.56 12.80
C TYR A 3 18.20 0.12 11.51
N THR A 4 16.87 0.19 11.48
CA THR A 4 16.07 0.03 10.26
C THR A 4 16.02 1.36 9.52
N LEU A 5 16.80 1.48 8.46
CA LEU A 5 16.72 2.61 7.53
C LEU A 5 15.59 2.35 6.53
N SER A 6 14.75 3.37 6.28
CA SER A 6 13.61 3.28 5.38
C SER A 6 14.04 3.12 3.92
N LEU A 7 13.15 2.57 3.06
CA LEU A 7 13.39 2.45 1.61
C LEU A 7 13.76 3.79 0.96
N ASN A 8 13.22 4.90 1.49
CA ASN A 8 13.56 6.26 1.06
C ASN A 8 15.02 6.61 1.33
N TYR A 9 15.62 6.11 2.42
CA TYR A 9 17.04 6.31 2.72
C TYR A 9 17.95 5.50 1.78
N LEU A 10 17.53 4.31 1.36
CA LEU A 10 18.23 3.50 0.36
C LEU A 10 18.18 4.12 -1.05
N TYR A 11 17.04 4.71 -1.43
CA TYR A 11 16.92 5.49 -2.67
C TYR A 11 17.72 6.79 -2.61
N PHE A 12 17.70 7.48 -1.47
CA PHE A 12 18.52 8.67 -1.21
C PHE A 12 20.02 8.34 -1.34
N LEU A 13 20.48 7.25 -0.73
CA LEU A 13 21.88 6.81 -0.84
C LEU A 13 22.27 6.43 -2.27
N ARG A 14 21.39 5.81 -3.05
CA ARG A 14 21.66 5.46 -4.45
C ARG A 14 21.79 6.70 -5.34
N SER A 15 20.89 7.66 -5.19
CA SER A 15 20.96 8.94 -5.91
C SER A 15 22.16 9.77 -5.47
N TYR A 16 22.48 9.77 -4.17
CA TYR A 16 23.66 10.42 -3.60
C TYR A 16 24.96 9.78 -4.12
N TRP A 17 25.05 8.45 -4.20
CA TRP A 17 26.24 7.74 -4.72
C TRP A 17 26.49 7.99 -6.21
N ILE A 18 25.42 8.05 -7.01
CA ILE A 18 25.48 8.36 -8.45
C ILE A 18 25.89 9.83 -8.66
N SER A 19 25.43 10.73 -7.79
CA SER A 19 25.75 12.16 -7.86
C SER A 19 27.18 12.47 -7.38
N VAL A 20 27.68 11.77 -6.35
CA VAL A 20 29.04 11.96 -5.80
C VAL A 20 30.12 11.40 -6.75
N LYS A 21 29.85 10.33 -7.52
CA LYS A 21 30.76 9.85 -8.57
C LYS A 21 31.04 10.86 -9.69
N LYS A 22 30.15 11.84 -9.88
CA LYS A 22 30.30 12.89 -10.91
C LYS A 22 31.10 14.11 -10.43
N LEU A 23 31.39 14.22 -9.13
CA LEU A 23 32.03 15.39 -8.54
C LEU A 23 33.25 14.97 -7.70
N ASN A 24 34.43 15.09 -8.31
CA ASN A 24 35.75 15.18 -7.67
C ASN A 24 36.25 13.97 -6.84
N GLY A 25 36.98 13.06 -7.49
CA GLY A 25 38.38 12.72 -7.16
C GLY A 25 38.78 12.19 -5.77
N TYR A 26 37.89 11.95 -4.81
CA TYR A 26 38.27 11.45 -3.48
C TYR A 26 37.94 9.97 -3.29
N HIS A 27 38.90 9.22 -2.73
CA HIS A 27 38.73 7.83 -2.31
C HIS A 27 37.69 7.72 -1.20
N LEU A 28 36.60 6.99 -1.45
CA LEU A 28 35.57 6.66 -0.46
C LEU A 28 35.85 5.29 0.20
N PRO A 29 35.54 5.13 1.50
CA PRO A 29 35.75 3.88 2.23
C PRO A 29 34.79 2.77 1.74
N PRO A 30 35.13 1.48 1.94
CA PRO A 30 34.32 0.36 1.45
C PRO A 30 32.96 0.27 2.18
N PRO A 31 31.92 -0.26 1.51
CA PRO A 31 30.58 -0.29 2.05
C PRO A 31 30.43 -1.24 3.24
N PRO A 32 29.51 -0.97 4.20
CA PRO A 32 29.35 -1.78 5.41
C PRO A 32 28.82 -3.21 5.13
N HIS A 33 29.31 -4.17 5.91
CA HIS A 33 29.09 -5.62 5.75
C HIS A 33 27.62 -6.12 5.71
N PHE A 34 26.62 -5.30 6.07
CA PHE A 34 25.21 -5.71 6.16
C PHE A 34 24.48 -5.81 4.79
N LEU A 35 25.13 -5.42 3.69
CA LEU A 35 24.58 -5.49 2.33
C LEU A 35 24.67 -6.88 1.66
N ARG A 36 25.20 -7.91 2.34
CA ARG A 36 25.44 -9.22 1.72
C ARG A 36 24.20 -10.09 1.47
N ASN A 37 23.04 -9.79 2.07
CA ASN A 37 21.91 -10.75 2.12
C ASN A 37 20.49 -10.21 1.80
N LYS A 38 20.36 -9.05 1.14
CA LYS A 38 19.04 -8.49 0.74
C LYS A 38 18.94 -8.18 -0.77
N PHE A 39 19.23 -9.18 -1.60
CA PHE A 39 18.91 -9.17 -3.03
C PHE A 39 17.46 -9.62 -3.30
N ILE A 40 16.50 -8.96 -2.65
CA ILE A 40 15.08 -9.01 -3.05
C ILE A 40 14.73 -7.61 -3.54
N LEU A 41 15.34 -7.24 -4.65
CA LEU A 41 15.13 -5.99 -5.39
C LEU A 41 15.13 -6.34 -6.88
N PHE A 42 14.23 -7.25 -7.28
CA PHE A 42 14.01 -7.63 -8.67
C PHE A 42 12.53 -8.01 -8.91
N PRO A 43 11.61 -7.04 -8.87
CA PRO A 43 10.48 -7.11 -9.83
C PRO A 43 10.34 -5.86 -10.71
N VAL A 44 10.85 -4.70 -10.29
CA VAL A 44 10.68 -3.44 -11.07
C VAL A 44 11.73 -3.30 -12.18
N MET A 45 12.83 -4.05 -12.11
CA MET A 45 13.89 -4.05 -13.13
C MET A 45 13.58 -4.94 -14.34
N TYR A 46 12.37 -5.47 -14.46
CA TYR A 46 11.96 -6.27 -15.63
C TYR A 46 11.25 -5.44 -16.70
N LYS A 47 10.80 -4.21 -16.40
CA LYS A 47 10.02 -3.38 -17.34
C LYS A 47 10.86 -2.70 -18.43
N ARG A 48 12.15 -2.38 -18.17
CA ARG A 48 12.98 -1.59 -19.10
C ARG A 48 13.70 -2.42 -20.16
N ASP A 49 13.97 -3.69 -19.88
CA ASP A 49 14.58 -4.61 -20.84
C ASP A 49 13.54 -5.37 -21.69
N LEU A 50 12.24 -5.38 -21.29
CA LEU A 50 11.18 -6.07 -22.02
C LEU A 50 10.66 -5.32 -23.26
N TYR A 51 10.81 -4.00 -23.33
CA TYR A 51 10.30 -3.19 -24.45
C TYR A 51 11.37 -2.24 -25.02
N GLY A 52 12.62 -2.69 -24.97
CA GLY A 52 13.75 -2.13 -25.70
C GLY A 52 14.30 -3.17 -26.68
N GLY A 53 13.55 -3.45 -27.75
CA GLY A 53 13.99 -4.21 -28.92
C GLY A 53 14.57 -5.61 -28.69
N SER A 54 13.71 -6.64 -28.59
CA SER A 54 14.04 -8.04 -28.96
C SER A 54 12.76 -8.89 -29.01
N GLU A 55 12.76 -9.98 -29.77
CA GLU A 55 11.63 -10.83 -30.17
C GLU A 55 10.63 -11.22 -29.07
N LEU A 56 9.35 -11.40 -29.46
CA LEU A 56 8.27 -11.90 -28.62
C LEU A 56 8.57 -13.33 -28.11
N ARG A 57 9.34 -13.48 -27.04
CA ARG A 57 9.74 -14.78 -26.49
C ARG A 57 8.59 -15.41 -25.69
N VAL A 58 8.10 -16.54 -26.16
CA VAL A 58 7.12 -17.37 -25.44
C VAL A 58 7.84 -18.16 -24.34
N PRO A 59 7.40 -18.09 -23.06
CA PRO A 59 8.02 -18.85 -21.98
C PRO A 59 7.81 -20.35 -22.15
N GLY A 60 8.86 -21.12 -21.85
CA GLY A 60 8.83 -22.58 -21.94
C GLY A 60 8.05 -23.24 -20.80
N PRO A 61 7.76 -24.56 -20.90
CA PRO A 61 7.11 -25.36 -19.86
C PRO A 61 7.67 -25.20 -18.44
N GLU A 62 9.00 -25.28 -18.27
CA GLU A 62 9.65 -25.16 -16.97
C GLU A 62 9.59 -23.72 -16.46
N GLU A 63 9.67 -22.71 -17.34
CA GLU A 63 9.55 -21.30 -16.95
C GLU A 63 8.13 -20.99 -16.42
N ILE A 64 7.08 -21.49 -17.07
CA ILE A 64 5.69 -21.35 -16.60
C ILE A 64 5.54 -21.96 -15.20
N LYS A 65 6.08 -23.15 -14.99
CA LYS A 65 6.06 -23.86 -13.70
C LYS A 65 6.84 -23.14 -12.63
N GLU A 66 8.02 -22.59 -12.95
CA GLU A 66 8.82 -21.79 -12.03
C GLU A 66 8.11 -20.51 -11.64
N LEU A 67 7.58 -19.75 -12.61
CA LEU A 67 6.83 -18.52 -12.37
C LEU A 67 5.63 -18.79 -11.47
N ARG A 68 4.83 -19.81 -11.79
CA ARG A 68 3.69 -20.23 -10.97
C ARG A 68 4.10 -20.52 -9.52
N LYS A 69 5.17 -21.30 -9.33
CA LYS A 69 5.67 -21.63 -7.98
C LYS A 69 6.20 -20.41 -7.23
N ARG A 70 6.91 -19.49 -7.91
CA ARG A 70 7.41 -18.25 -7.31
C ARG A 70 6.27 -17.33 -6.86
N LEU A 71 5.16 -17.32 -7.60
CA LEU A 71 3.92 -16.62 -7.24
C LEU A 71 3.08 -17.33 -6.17
N GLY A 72 3.51 -18.52 -5.70
CA GLY A 72 2.87 -19.24 -4.62
C GLY A 72 1.52 -19.89 -4.96
N ILE A 73 1.12 -19.90 -6.24
CA ILE A 73 -0.16 -20.48 -6.68
C ILE A 73 -0.02 -21.94 -7.13
N THR A 74 -1.09 -22.70 -6.96
CA THR A 74 -1.23 -24.10 -7.37
C THR A 74 -1.54 -24.21 -8.86
N GLN A 75 -1.37 -25.41 -9.44
CA GLN A 75 -1.78 -25.68 -10.83
C GLN A 75 -3.30 -25.51 -11.03
N LYS A 76 -4.09 -25.80 -9.99
CA LYS A 76 -5.54 -25.62 -10.00
C LYS A 76 -5.90 -24.14 -10.10
N GLU A 77 -5.32 -23.31 -9.23
CA GLU A 77 -5.55 -21.86 -9.24
C GLU A 77 -5.10 -21.22 -10.56
N LEU A 78 -3.93 -21.61 -11.09
CA LEU A 78 -3.49 -21.12 -12.40
C LEU A 78 -4.46 -21.51 -13.52
N ALA A 79 -4.98 -22.74 -13.49
CA ALA A 79 -5.93 -23.23 -14.48
C ALA A 79 -7.26 -22.46 -14.43
N GLU A 80 -7.78 -22.21 -13.23
CA GLU A 80 -9.00 -21.42 -13.00
C GLU A 80 -8.82 -19.99 -13.52
N LEU A 81 -7.71 -19.33 -13.18
CA LEU A 81 -7.41 -17.97 -13.64
C LEU A 81 -7.23 -17.88 -15.17
N ALA A 82 -6.63 -18.89 -15.78
CA ALA A 82 -6.43 -18.95 -17.22
C ALA A 82 -7.67 -19.45 -17.99
N GLY A 83 -8.72 -19.92 -17.30
CA GLY A 83 -9.91 -20.51 -17.93
C GLY A 83 -9.59 -21.77 -18.76
N VAL A 84 -8.79 -22.67 -18.20
CA VAL A 84 -8.39 -23.96 -18.78
C VAL A 84 -8.50 -25.09 -17.74
N SER A 85 -8.31 -26.34 -18.16
CA SER A 85 -8.33 -27.46 -17.21
C SER A 85 -7.00 -27.59 -16.45
N GLN A 86 -7.07 -27.99 -15.17
CA GLN A 86 -5.87 -28.26 -14.37
C GLN A 86 -5.00 -29.39 -14.97
N SER A 87 -5.62 -30.37 -15.62
CA SER A 87 -4.91 -31.40 -16.38
C SER A 87 -4.06 -30.80 -17.50
N LEU A 88 -4.58 -29.82 -18.25
CA LEU A 88 -3.83 -29.14 -19.31
C LEU A 88 -2.61 -28.40 -18.76
N ILE A 89 -2.76 -27.65 -17.65
CA ILE A 89 -1.61 -27.02 -16.98
C ILE A 89 -0.57 -28.07 -16.55
N SER A 90 -0.99 -29.18 -15.96
CA SER A 90 -0.05 -30.24 -15.57
C SER A 90 0.66 -30.88 -16.76
N GLN A 91 0.01 -31.05 -17.91
CA GLN A 91 0.63 -31.63 -19.11
C GLN A 91 1.62 -30.65 -19.74
N ILE A 92 1.27 -29.36 -19.81
CA ILE A 92 2.14 -28.29 -20.27
C ILE A 92 3.40 -28.21 -19.40
N GLU A 93 3.26 -28.10 -18.07
CA GLU A 93 4.39 -27.99 -17.14
C GLU A 93 5.33 -29.20 -17.13
N LYS A 94 4.88 -30.35 -17.62
CA LYS A 94 5.69 -31.57 -17.79
C LYS A 94 6.29 -31.70 -19.20
N GLY A 95 6.05 -30.72 -20.08
CA GLY A 95 6.47 -30.76 -21.49
C GLY A 95 5.78 -31.85 -22.31
N LYS A 96 4.63 -32.38 -21.86
CA LYS A 96 3.94 -33.50 -22.52
C LYS A 96 3.03 -33.06 -23.67
N VAL A 97 2.68 -31.78 -23.72
CA VAL A 97 1.78 -31.21 -24.74
C VAL A 97 2.36 -29.87 -25.18
N ASP A 98 2.33 -29.62 -26.48
CA ASP A 98 2.56 -28.30 -27.04
C ASP A 98 1.23 -27.53 -27.12
N PRO A 99 1.01 -26.52 -26.27
CA PRO A 99 -0.25 -25.79 -26.22
C PRO A 99 -0.39 -24.83 -27.40
N ARG A 100 -1.63 -24.62 -27.85
CA ARG A 100 -1.94 -23.57 -28.82
C ARG A 100 -1.51 -22.20 -28.28
N VAL A 101 -1.08 -21.31 -29.17
CA VAL A 101 -0.70 -19.93 -28.83
C VAL A 101 -1.77 -19.21 -27.99
N SER A 102 -3.06 -19.44 -28.28
CA SER A 102 -4.17 -18.88 -27.50
C SER A 102 -4.22 -19.38 -26.05
N THR A 103 -3.80 -20.61 -25.81
CA THR A 103 -3.72 -21.20 -24.46
C THR A 103 -2.53 -20.64 -23.71
N ILE A 104 -1.37 -20.52 -24.35
CA ILE A 104 -0.20 -19.86 -23.78
C ILE A 104 -0.51 -18.43 -23.36
N ARG A 105 -1.17 -17.63 -24.22
CA ARG A 105 -1.57 -16.25 -23.87
C ARG A 105 -2.46 -16.21 -22.63
N LYS A 106 -3.44 -17.12 -22.52
CA LYS A 106 -4.30 -17.22 -21.33
C LYS A 106 -3.49 -17.48 -20.06
N ILE A 107 -2.50 -18.39 -20.13
CA ILE A 107 -1.63 -18.72 -19.00
C ILE A 107 -0.73 -17.54 -18.64
N ILE A 108 -0.12 -16.87 -19.62
CA ILE A 108 0.71 -15.69 -19.40
C ILE A 108 -0.10 -14.59 -18.74
N ASN A 109 -1.26 -14.23 -19.29
CA ASN A 109 -2.13 -13.19 -18.71
C ASN A 109 -2.56 -13.53 -17.27
N ALA A 110 -2.83 -14.80 -16.98
CA ALA A 110 -3.15 -15.25 -15.63
C ALA A 110 -1.98 -15.09 -14.67
N LEU A 111 -0.76 -15.47 -15.08
CA LEU A 111 0.46 -15.27 -14.29
C LEU A 111 0.76 -13.78 -14.08
N GLU A 112 0.63 -12.97 -15.12
CA GLU A 112 0.83 -11.52 -15.06
C GLU A 112 -0.11 -10.88 -14.05
N LYS A 113 -1.42 -11.20 -14.11
CA LYS A 113 -2.42 -10.68 -13.17
C LYS A 113 -2.13 -11.04 -11.71
N VAL A 114 -1.54 -12.20 -11.45
CA VAL A 114 -1.13 -12.61 -10.09
C VAL A 114 0.16 -11.91 -9.67
N SER A 115 1.02 -11.58 -10.62
CA SER A 115 2.30 -10.88 -10.39
C SER A 115 2.16 -9.37 -10.25
N GLU A 116 0.99 -8.80 -10.62
CA GLU A 116 0.73 -7.38 -10.43
C GLU A 116 0.85 -7.02 -8.95
N PRO A 117 1.70 -6.04 -8.59
CA PRO A 117 1.80 -5.58 -7.22
C PRO A 117 0.42 -5.06 -6.77
N ARG A 118 -0.18 -5.71 -5.79
CA ARG A 118 -1.42 -5.22 -5.18
C ARG A 118 -1.13 -3.97 -4.37
N ILE A 119 -1.87 -2.91 -4.67
CA ILE A 119 -1.85 -1.69 -3.86
C ILE A 119 -2.57 -2.03 -2.54
N THR A 120 -1.88 -1.80 -1.42
CA THR A 120 -2.42 -2.01 -0.08
C THR A 120 -2.80 -0.69 0.58
N ALA A 121 -3.57 -0.77 1.67
CA ALA A 121 -3.87 0.36 2.53
C ALA A 121 -2.59 1.12 2.96
N SER A 122 -1.51 0.39 3.27
CA SER A 122 -0.23 1.00 3.67
C SER A 122 0.46 1.80 2.57
N ASP A 123 0.19 1.50 1.29
CA ASP A 123 0.79 2.19 0.15
C ASP A 123 0.16 3.58 -0.09
N ILE A 124 -1.08 3.78 0.38
CA ILE A 124 -1.87 4.99 0.12
C ILE A 124 -2.20 5.82 1.35
N MET A 125 -1.99 5.29 2.57
CA MET A 125 -2.34 5.99 3.80
C MET A 125 -1.46 7.21 4.06
N THR A 126 -2.06 8.20 4.71
CA THR A 126 -1.31 9.23 5.43
C THR A 126 -0.95 8.68 6.81
N PHE A 127 0.33 8.75 7.18
CA PHE A 127 0.86 8.21 8.42
C PHE A 127 1.93 9.13 9.03
N PRO A 128 1.92 9.37 10.36
CA PRO A 128 0.93 8.88 11.34
C PRO A 128 -0.40 9.64 11.24
N ALA A 129 -1.50 9.00 11.66
CA ALA A 129 -2.79 9.66 11.80
C ALA A 129 -2.74 10.65 12.96
N ILE A 130 -3.14 11.90 12.71
CA ILE A 130 -3.31 12.89 13.77
C ILE A 130 -4.59 12.55 14.53
N CYS A 131 -4.45 12.24 15.81
CA CYS A 131 -5.54 11.83 16.70
C CYS A 131 -5.74 12.86 17.81
N ILE A 132 -6.93 12.86 18.43
CA ILE A 132 -7.22 13.65 19.62
C ILE A 132 -7.61 12.75 20.80
N GLU A 133 -7.12 13.09 21.99
CA GLU A 133 -7.54 12.41 23.22
C GLU A 133 -8.97 12.76 23.59
N ALA A 134 -9.74 11.75 23.98
CA ALA A 134 -11.15 11.82 24.38
C ALA A 134 -11.47 12.93 25.40
N ARG A 135 -10.52 13.21 26.30
CA ARG A 135 -10.65 14.15 27.41
C ARG A 135 -10.33 15.61 27.04
N LYS A 136 -9.77 15.86 25.85
CA LYS A 136 -9.49 17.22 25.36
C LYS A 136 -10.78 17.89 24.92
N SER A 137 -10.76 19.22 24.84
CA SER A 137 -11.95 19.98 24.42
C SER A 137 -12.15 19.96 22.92
N VAL A 138 -13.39 20.20 22.49
CA VAL A 138 -13.76 20.34 21.08
C VAL A 138 -12.97 21.48 20.41
N LYS A 139 -12.71 22.57 21.14
CA LYS A 139 -11.84 23.66 20.67
C LYS A 139 -10.46 23.17 20.24
N VAL A 140 -9.83 22.31 21.03
CA VAL A 140 -8.53 21.73 20.67
C VAL A 140 -8.65 20.83 19.44
N ALA A 141 -9.76 20.11 19.28
CA ALA A 141 -10.04 19.33 18.07
C ALA A 141 -10.08 20.22 16.83
N MET A 142 -10.78 21.35 16.91
CA MET A 142 -10.86 22.32 15.81
C MET A 142 -9.50 22.91 15.45
N GLU A 143 -8.71 23.30 16.45
CA GLU A 143 -7.36 23.84 16.24
C GLU A 143 -6.45 22.81 15.56
N LEU A 144 -6.54 21.53 15.95
CA LEU A 144 -5.82 20.45 15.28
C LEU A 144 -6.27 20.29 13.83
N MET A 145 -7.59 20.23 13.57
CA MET A 145 -8.16 20.11 12.23
C MET A 145 -7.67 21.23 11.29
N LEU A 146 -7.74 22.48 11.74
CA LEU A 146 -7.29 23.65 10.99
C LEU A 146 -5.77 23.63 10.77
N GLY A 147 -5.00 23.32 11.82
CA GLY A 147 -3.53 23.30 11.75
C GLY A 147 -2.98 22.20 10.85
N SER A 148 -3.70 21.08 10.72
CA SER A 148 -3.30 19.96 9.87
C SER A 148 -3.97 19.93 8.50
N GLY A 149 -4.99 20.76 8.27
CA GLY A 149 -5.82 20.72 7.06
C GLY A 149 -6.65 19.44 6.95
N PHE A 150 -7.02 18.83 8.08
CA PHE A 150 -7.87 17.65 8.12
C PHE A 150 -9.26 18.02 8.64
N SER A 151 -10.31 17.65 7.93
CA SER A 151 -11.69 17.93 8.35
C SER A 151 -12.24 16.97 9.41
N GLN A 152 -11.41 16.04 9.88
CA GLN A 152 -11.81 15.01 10.82
C GLN A 152 -10.61 14.40 11.54
N LEU A 153 -10.83 13.94 12.77
CA LEU A 153 -9.81 13.35 13.65
C LEU A 153 -10.36 12.08 14.31
N PRO A 154 -9.54 11.00 14.39
CA PRO A 154 -9.82 9.89 15.28
C PRO A 154 -9.75 10.32 16.75
N VAL A 155 -10.69 9.84 17.55
CA VAL A 155 -10.71 10.06 18.99
C VAL A 155 -10.13 8.83 19.69
N ILE A 156 -9.13 9.04 20.53
CA ILE A 156 -8.42 7.99 21.25
C ILE A 156 -8.60 8.11 22.77
N ASP A 157 -8.67 6.98 23.45
CA ASP A 157 -8.55 6.87 24.90
C ASP A 157 -7.71 5.63 25.25
N PHE A 158 -6.74 5.79 26.15
CA PHE A 158 -5.78 4.75 26.54
C PHE A 158 -5.17 3.96 25.34
N GLY A 159 -4.81 4.67 24.27
CA GLY A 159 -4.18 4.09 23.07
C GLY A 159 -5.12 3.32 22.14
N ARG A 160 -6.44 3.40 22.35
CA ARG A 160 -7.46 2.78 21.50
C ARG A 160 -8.32 3.84 20.86
N VAL A 161 -8.75 3.60 19.63
CA VAL A 161 -9.71 4.45 18.94
C VAL A 161 -11.10 4.15 19.49
N ILE A 162 -11.77 5.16 20.05
CA ILE A 162 -13.10 5.03 20.65
C ILE A 162 -14.18 5.78 19.86
N GLY A 163 -13.79 6.69 18.96
CA GLY A 163 -14.73 7.52 18.21
C GLY A 163 -14.05 8.32 17.11
N SER A 164 -14.80 9.24 16.53
CA SER A 164 -14.29 10.24 15.59
C SER A 164 -14.92 11.60 15.86
N ILE A 165 -14.26 12.68 15.43
CA ILE A 165 -14.84 14.02 15.43
C ILE A 165 -14.55 14.68 14.10
N SER A 166 -15.55 15.37 13.52
CA SER A 166 -15.44 16.02 12.22
C SER A 166 -15.88 17.48 12.27
N GLU A 167 -15.55 18.24 11.23
CA GLU A 167 -16.08 19.59 11.03
C GLU A 167 -17.62 19.61 11.05
N GLU A 168 -18.27 18.58 10.50
CA GLU A 168 -19.74 18.46 10.52
C GLU A 168 -20.26 18.34 11.96
N THR A 169 -19.63 17.50 12.78
CA THR A 169 -19.94 17.34 14.22
C THR A 169 -19.82 18.68 14.95
N VAL A 170 -18.74 19.41 14.68
CA VAL A 170 -18.46 20.72 15.29
C VAL A 170 -19.48 21.76 14.85
N LEU A 171 -19.79 21.83 13.55
CA LEU A 171 -20.77 22.79 13.01
C LEU A 171 -22.17 22.52 13.55
N LYS A 172 -22.56 21.25 13.65
CA LYS A 172 -23.81 20.85 14.30
C LYS A 172 -23.85 21.32 15.75
N LEU A 173 -22.81 21.01 16.52
CA LEU A 173 -22.69 21.44 17.92
C LEU A 173 -22.81 22.96 18.07
N LEU A 174 -22.12 23.74 17.24
CA LEU A 174 -22.14 25.21 17.29
C LEU A 174 -23.50 25.81 16.90
N SER A 175 -24.28 25.12 16.08
CA SER A 175 -25.62 25.56 15.70
C SER A 175 -26.63 25.36 16.84
N GLU A 176 -26.40 24.39 17.72
CA GLU A 176 -27.22 24.07 18.88
C GLU A 176 -26.76 24.80 20.16
N ASP A 177 -25.45 24.86 20.40
CA ASP A 177 -24.84 25.38 21.63
C ASP A 177 -23.42 25.93 21.37
N ARG A 178 -23.30 27.27 21.32
CA ARG A 178 -22.00 27.95 21.14
C ARG A 178 -21.03 27.71 22.31
N GLY A 179 -21.53 27.36 23.51
CA GLY A 179 -20.71 26.96 24.65
C GLY A 179 -20.12 25.56 24.51
N GLY A 180 -20.56 24.78 23.51
CA GLY A 180 -20.13 23.42 23.27
C GLY A 180 -18.64 23.24 22.98
N LEU A 181 -17.92 24.30 22.61
CA LEU A 181 -16.48 24.24 22.31
C LEU A 181 -15.61 23.84 23.51
N GLU A 182 -16.06 24.12 24.73
CA GLU A 182 -15.36 23.77 25.96
C GLU A 182 -15.72 22.36 26.46
N LYS A 183 -16.72 21.69 25.87
CA LYS A 183 -17.05 20.28 26.18
C LYS A 183 -15.91 19.37 25.76
N LYS A 184 -15.81 18.21 26.41
CA LYS A 184 -14.85 17.19 25.98
C LYS A 184 -15.29 16.55 24.69
N VAL A 185 -14.33 16.11 23.90
CA VAL A 185 -14.58 15.41 22.64
C VAL A 185 -15.43 14.15 22.84
N GLU A 186 -15.19 13.38 23.90
CA GLU A 186 -15.95 12.16 24.22
C GLU A 186 -17.46 12.39 24.40
N GLU A 187 -17.88 13.61 24.72
CA GLU A 187 -19.29 13.96 24.94
C GLU A 187 -20.05 14.21 23.64
N VAL A 188 -19.35 14.51 22.54
CA VAL A 188 -19.95 14.92 21.26
C VAL A 188 -19.48 14.11 20.06
N MET A 189 -18.51 13.21 20.25
CA MET A 189 -17.92 12.43 19.18
C MET A 189 -18.93 11.55 18.45
N ASP A 190 -18.62 11.29 17.19
CA ASP A 190 -19.28 10.30 16.35
C ASP A 190 -18.67 8.90 16.56
N PRO A 191 -19.32 7.84 16.06
CA PRO A 191 -18.75 6.50 16.03
C PRO A 191 -17.34 6.46 15.43
N PRO A 192 -16.51 5.49 15.81
CA PRO A 192 -15.15 5.37 15.28
C PRO A 192 -15.16 5.07 13.78
N PHE A 193 -14.11 5.51 13.08
CA PHE A 193 -13.93 5.15 11.67
C PHE A 193 -13.76 3.63 11.50
N PRO A 194 -14.18 3.06 10.36
CA PRO A 194 -13.82 1.69 10.01
C PRO A 194 -12.30 1.49 10.07
N ILE A 195 -11.87 0.37 10.64
CA ILE A 195 -10.46 0.03 10.80
C ILE A 195 -10.12 -1.16 9.90
N VAL A 196 -9.05 -1.06 9.13
CA VAL A 196 -8.47 -2.16 8.34
C VAL A 196 -7.02 -2.41 8.74
N GLY A 197 -6.52 -3.60 8.45
CA GLY A 197 -5.09 -3.89 8.61
C GLY A 197 -4.24 -3.21 7.53
N HIS A 198 -2.97 -2.95 7.82
CA HIS A 198 -2.05 -2.29 6.87
C HIS A 198 -1.88 -3.02 5.52
N ASN A 199 -2.10 -4.34 5.48
CA ASN A 199 -2.05 -5.16 4.26
C ASN A 199 -3.41 -5.27 3.54
N ALA A 200 -4.45 -4.54 3.99
CA ALA A 200 -5.76 -4.60 3.36
C ALA A 200 -5.68 -4.15 1.89
N ASP A 201 -6.45 -4.82 1.05
CA ASP A 201 -6.50 -4.54 -0.39
C ASP A 201 -7.16 -3.17 -0.64
N LEU A 202 -6.67 -2.44 -1.65
CA LEU A 202 -7.25 -1.17 -2.06
C LEU A 202 -8.75 -1.28 -2.34
N ASP A 203 -9.22 -2.36 -2.95
CA ASP A 203 -10.65 -2.51 -3.27
C ASP A 203 -11.54 -2.47 -2.02
N LEU A 204 -11.09 -3.11 -0.93
CA LEU A 204 -11.78 -3.05 0.36
C LEU A 204 -11.78 -1.63 0.93
N VAL A 205 -10.64 -0.93 0.85
CA VAL A 205 -10.54 0.46 1.31
C VAL A 205 -11.49 1.36 0.53
N LEU A 206 -11.53 1.23 -0.80
CA LEU A 206 -12.43 1.98 -1.66
C LEU A 206 -13.90 1.71 -1.33
N GLU A 207 -14.27 0.45 -1.09
CA GLU A 207 -15.62 0.09 -0.66
C GLU A 207 -16.02 0.79 0.65
N LEU A 208 -15.14 0.77 1.65
CA LEU A 208 -15.39 1.43 2.94
C LEU A 208 -15.52 2.96 2.78
N LEU A 209 -14.69 3.58 1.94
CA LEU A 209 -14.73 5.02 1.66
C LEU A 209 -15.97 5.47 0.86
N ARG A 210 -16.73 4.54 0.26
CA ARG A 210 -18.02 4.89 -0.36
C ARG A 210 -19.07 5.27 0.68
N LYS A 211 -19.01 4.67 1.87
CA LYS A 211 -19.97 4.87 2.96
C LYS A 211 -19.44 5.75 4.08
N ASN A 212 -18.12 5.93 4.17
CA ASN A 212 -17.45 6.64 5.25
C ASN A 212 -16.52 7.73 4.69
N HIS A 213 -16.28 8.78 5.47
CA HIS A 213 -15.41 9.89 5.06
C HIS A 213 -13.91 9.56 5.22
N ALA A 214 -13.58 8.59 6.07
CA ALA A 214 -12.23 8.10 6.29
C ALA A 214 -12.23 6.61 6.69
N VAL A 215 -11.08 5.97 6.51
CA VAL A 215 -10.76 4.62 6.98
C VAL A 215 -9.45 4.69 7.75
N LEU A 216 -9.44 4.11 8.95
CA LEU A 216 -8.23 3.96 9.75
C LEU A 216 -7.47 2.70 9.38
N VAL A 217 -6.14 2.81 9.36
CA VAL A 217 -5.24 1.72 9.02
C VAL A 217 -4.45 1.36 10.27
N SER A 218 -4.73 0.20 10.85
CA SER A 218 -3.98 -0.30 12.00
C SER A 218 -2.60 -0.79 11.56
N THR A 219 -1.57 -0.23 12.16
CA THR A 219 -0.20 -0.75 12.11
C THR A 219 0.10 -1.52 13.40
N ARG A 220 1.38 -1.87 13.66
CA ARG A 220 1.75 -2.61 14.89
C ARG A 220 1.50 -1.82 16.17
N ASN A 221 1.75 -0.51 16.15
CA ASN A 221 1.75 0.32 17.36
C ASN A 221 0.97 1.64 17.19
N ASP A 222 0.49 1.95 15.99
CA ASP A 222 -0.07 3.26 15.66
C ASP A 222 -1.08 3.13 14.50
N PHE A 223 -1.72 4.23 14.14
CA PHE A 223 -2.72 4.29 13.09
C PHE A 223 -2.27 5.19 11.93
N GLY A 224 -2.56 4.75 10.71
CA GLY A 224 -2.65 5.62 9.53
C GLY A 224 -4.11 5.96 9.25
N ILE A 225 -4.35 6.92 8.38
CA ILE A 225 -5.69 7.27 7.91
C ILE A 225 -5.69 7.38 6.39
N ILE A 226 -6.79 6.93 5.77
CA ILE A 226 -7.04 7.07 4.35
C ILE A 226 -8.34 7.83 4.18
N THR A 227 -8.31 8.86 3.35
CA THR A 227 -9.48 9.61 2.88
C THR A 227 -9.60 9.50 1.36
N ARG A 228 -10.71 9.99 0.81
CA ARG A 228 -10.88 10.09 -0.65
C ARG A 228 -9.78 10.95 -1.30
N ALA A 229 -9.29 11.98 -0.61
CA ALA A 229 -8.21 12.83 -1.11
C ALA A 229 -6.89 12.06 -1.25
N ASP A 230 -6.60 11.12 -0.34
CA ASP A 230 -5.39 10.30 -0.41
C ASP A 230 -5.43 9.35 -1.61
N VAL A 231 -6.58 8.72 -1.86
CA VAL A 231 -6.81 7.89 -3.05
C VAL A 231 -6.58 8.69 -4.33
N ILE A 232 -7.21 9.87 -4.45
CA ILE A 232 -7.06 10.73 -5.63
C ILE A 232 -5.59 11.14 -5.81
N ARG A 233 -4.92 11.56 -4.73
CA ARG A 233 -3.51 11.98 -4.74
C ARG A 233 -2.56 10.85 -5.11
N PHE A 234 -2.87 9.63 -4.69
CA PHE A 234 -2.08 8.46 -5.05
C PHE A 234 -2.14 8.22 -6.55
N PHE A 235 -3.34 8.11 -7.12
CA PHE A 235 -3.51 7.86 -8.55
C PHE A 235 -3.10 9.05 -9.43
N SER A 236 -3.13 10.29 -8.93
CA SER A 236 -2.65 11.46 -9.69
C SER A 236 -1.12 11.55 -9.82
N LYS A 237 -0.37 10.76 -9.03
CA LYS A 237 1.10 10.72 -9.07
C LYS A 237 1.64 9.51 -9.82
N VAL A 238 0.79 8.55 -10.14
CA VAL A 238 1.12 7.36 -10.92
C VAL A 238 0.94 7.72 -12.41
N GLU A 239 1.86 8.53 -12.93
CA GLU A 239 2.08 8.75 -14.37
C GLU A 239 3.51 8.32 -14.75
#